data_AF-A0A2V6ML46-F1
#
_entry.id   AF-A0A2V6ML46-F1
#
_cell.length_a   1.000
_cell.length_b   1.000
_cell.length_c   1.000
_cell.angle_alpha   90.00
_cell.angle_beta   90.00
_cell.angle_gamma   90.00
#
_symmetry.space_group_name_H-M   'P 1'
#
loop_
_entity.id
_entity.type
_entity.pdbx_description
1 polymer ?
#
loop_
_entity_poly.entity_id
_entity_poly.type
_entity_poly.pdbx_seq_one_letter_code
_entity_poly.pdbx_strand_id
1 'polypeptide(L)'
;MLFVCRGLIISAVLLSVASHGRAASVWKVTSGAGNVLYLGGSIHALKSTDYPLPSAYNRAFDASDRLVCEVDPKALDESSKGLLKVGEYPKSDSLKNHVDPRTYDYLRRLFKLMDVPETKFARYRPWFLSLMLQEPALNGISETLGVEEFLTRRAQANSKPVLGLESAREHADIFLGLSDRQSEAMLLIMFIPAERGSGSAGNALADAW
;
A
#
# COMPACT_ATOMS: atom_id res chain seq x y z
N MET A 1 49.06 0.65 -60.78
CA MET A 1 49.32 0.04 -59.46
C MET A 1 48.66 0.97 -58.43
N LEU A 2 47.39 0.73 -58.09
CA LEU A 2 46.94 0.17 -56.79
C LEU A 2 47.32 1.11 -55.63
N PHE A 3 46.44 1.74 -54.83
CA PHE A 3 45.12 1.37 -54.33
C PHE A 3 44.28 2.62 -53.96
N VAL A 4 42.95 2.50 -54.10
CA VAL A 4 41.96 3.36 -53.44
C VAL A 4 41.69 2.79 -52.05
N CYS A 5 41.99 3.54 -50.99
CA CYS A 5 41.48 3.23 -49.65
C CYS A 5 40.37 4.22 -49.29
N ARG A 6 39.12 3.81 -49.54
CA ARG A 6 37.93 4.40 -48.93
C ARG A 6 37.93 4.05 -47.44
N GLY A 7 38.33 4.98 -46.58
CA GLY A 7 38.17 4.84 -45.13
C GLY A 7 36.70 5.01 -44.75
N LEU A 8 36.09 3.93 -44.26
CA LEU A 8 34.76 3.93 -43.64
C LEU A 8 34.81 4.79 -42.35
N ILE A 9 33.98 5.83 -42.28
CA ILE A 9 33.70 6.52 -41.01
C ILE A 9 32.67 5.65 -40.27
N ILE A 10 33.12 4.85 -39.30
CA ILE A 10 32.23 4.18 -38.36
C ILE A 10 31.86 5.22 -37.30
N SER A 11 30.73 5.90 -37.50
CA SER A 11 30.13 6.76 -36.49
C SER A 11 29.49 5.85 -35.43
N ALA A 12 30.19 5.62 -34.31
CA ALA A 12 29.64 4.92 -33.18
C ALA A 12 28.60 5.82 -32.50
N VAL A 13 27.33 5.64 -32.86
CA VAL A 13 26.21 6.22 -32.13
C VAL A 13 26.11 5.47 -30.79
N LEU A 14 26.70 6.05 -29.74
CA LEU A 14 26.38 5.69 -28.37
C LEU A 14 24.94 6.11 -28.09
N LEU A 15 24.00 5.20 -28.35
CA LEU A 15 22.65 5.30 -27.82
C LEU A 15 22.76 5.09 -26.31
N SER A 16 23.04 6.16 -25.57
CA SER A 16 22.80 6.20 -24.13
C SER A 16 21.29 6.19 -23.95
N VAL A 17 20.71 5.00 -23.93
CA VAL A 17 19.36 4.81 -23.42
C VAL A 17 19.47 5.09 -21.93
N ALA A 18 19.28 6.35 -21.53
CA ALA A 18 19.00 6.67 -20.15
C ALA A 18 17.64 6.04 -19.84
N SER A 19 17.64 4.77 -19.46
CA SER A 19 16.52 4.20 -18.76
C SER A 19 16.37 5.02 -17.49
N HIS A 20 15.43 5.96 -17.53
CA HIS A 20 14.82 6.46 -16.31
C HIS A 20 13.98 5.30 -15.76
N GLY A 21 14.66 4.24 -15.33
CA GLY A 21 14.03 3.20 -14.56
C GLY A 21 13.50 3.90 -13.33
N ARG A 22 12.17 3.93 -13.16
CA ARG A 22 11.57 4.33 -11.89
C ARG A 22 12.33 3.59 -10.80
N ALA A 23 12.93 4.37 -9.91
CA ALA A 23 13.68 3.79 -8.81
C ALA A 23 12.70 2.93 -8.04
N ALA A 24 12.98 1.63 -7.94
CA ALA A 24 12.18 0.76 -7.11
C ALA A 24 12.22 1.30 -5.67
N SER A 25 11.09 1.34 -5.00
CA SER A 25 10.98 1.65 -3.57
C SER A 25 11.62 0.55 -2.69
N VAL A 26 12.90 0.26 -2.89
CA VAL A 26 13.67 -0.76 -2.17
C VAL A 26 15.04 -0.21 -1.78
N TRP A 27 15.29 -0.14 -0.47
CA TRP A 27 16.54 0.33 0.11
C TRP A 27 17.31 -0.84 0.73
N LYS A 28 18.63 -0.84 0.56
CA LYS A 28 19.54 -1.77 1.25
C LYS A 28 20.25 -1.01 2.37
N VAL A 29 20.09 -1.47 3.60
CA VAL A 29 20.77 -0.96 4.78
C VAL A 29 21.80 -1.99 5.22
N THR A 30 23.06 -1.57 5.36
CA THR A 30 24.14 -2.44 5.85
C THR A 30 24.64 -1.89 7.18
N SER A 31 24.65 -2.72 8.22
CA SER A 31 25.21 -2.35 9.52
C SER A 31 26.74 -2.31 9.49
N GLY A 32 27.36 -1.68 10.49
CA GLY A 32 28.83 -1.68 10.62
C GLY A 32 29.45 -3.08 10.79
N ALA A 33 28.65 -4.05 11.27
CA ALA A 33 29.05 -5.46 11.38
C ALA A 33 28.83 -6.27 10.09
N GLY A 34 28.31 -5.64 9.02
CA GLY A 34 28.04 -6.28 7.74
C GLY A 34 26.66 -6.95 7.61
N ASN A 35 25.78 -6.85 8.61
CA ASN A 35 24.41 -7.35 8.51
C ASN A 35 23.62 -6.51 7.50
N VAL A 36 22.79 -7.16 6.69
CA VAL A 36 22.00 -6.48 5.65
C VAL A 36 20.51 -6.56 5.98
N LEU A 37 19.83 -5.43 5.88
CA LEU A 37 18.38 -5.31 5.87
C LEU A 37 17.96 -4.72 4.53
N TYR A 38 16.91 -5.26 3.93
CA TYR A 38 16.22 -4.63 2.81
C TYR A 38 14.91 -4.05 3.30
N LEU A 39 14.69 -2.76 3.09
CA LEU A 39 13.42 -2.10 3.33
C LEU A 39 12.72 -1.92 1.99
N GLY A 40 11.57 -2.55 1.80
CA GLY A 40 10.73 -2.38 0.62
C GLY A 40 9.50 -1.55 0.97
N GLY A 41 9.32 -0.41 0.29
CA GLY A 41 8.04 0.27 0.24
C GLY A 41 7.04 -0.59 -0.54
N SER A 42 5.77 -0.48 -0.21
CA SER A 42 4.80 -1.48 -0.62
C SER A 42 3.45 -0.86 -0.95
N ILE A 43 2.72 -1.53 -1.84
CA ILE A 43 1.37 -1.16 -2.24
C ILE A 43 0.52 -2.42 -2.17
N HIS A 44 -0.50 -2.38 -1.30
CA HIS A 44 -1.40 -3.51 -1.02
C HIS A 44 -2.15 -4.02 -2.23
N ALA A 45 -2.40 -3.18 -3.23
CA ALA A 45 -3.16 -3.57 -4.41
C ALA A 45 -2.62 -2.88 -5.67
N LEU A 46 -2.29 -3.68 -6.68
CA LEU A 46 -1.76 -3.20 -7.96
C LEU A 46 -2.63 -3.65 -9.13
N LYS A 47 -2.42 -3.02 -10.29
CA LYS A 47 -2.98 -3.45 -11.57
C LYS A 47 -2.06 -4.51 -12.19
N SER A 48 -2.61 -5.32 -13.09
CA SER A 48 -1.81 -6.26 -13.88
C SER A 48 -0.74 -5.57 -14.74
N THR A 49 -0.97 -4.32 -15.15
CA THR A 49 -0.01 -3.49 -15.89
C THR A 49 1.18 -3.03 -15.08
N ASP A 50 1.13 -3.12 -13.75
CA ASP A 50 2.23 -2.73 -12.86
C ASP A 50 3.27 -3.85 -12.71
N TYR A 51 3.03 -5.00 -13.36
CA TYR A 51 3.94 -6.14 -13.40
C TYR A 51 4.81 -6.17 -14.67
N PRO A 52 6.01 -6.77 -14.61
CA PRO A 52 6.61 -7.36 -13.41
C PRO A 52 7.05 -6.30 -12.41
N LEU A 53 6.99 -6.63 -11.12
CA LEU A 53 7.53 -5.75 -10.08
C LEU A 53 9.00 -5.39 -10.40
N PRO A 54 9.46 -4.17 -10.05
CA PRO A 54 10.85 -3.79 -10.25
C PRO A 54 11.81 -4.84 -9.72
N SER A 55 12.83 -5.18 -10.52
CA SER A 55 13.77 -6.27 -10.23
C SER A 55 14.48 -6.17 -8.85
N ALA A 56 14.50 -4.99 -8.23
CA ALA A 56 15.03 -4.79 -6.89
C ALA A 56 14.28 -5.59 -5.82
N TYR A 57 12.94 -5.73 -5.92
CA TYR A 57 12.17 -6.57 -4.99
C TYR A 57 12.63 -8.02 -5.05
N ASN A 58 12.79 -8.55 -6.26
CA ASN A 58 13.23 -9.92 -6.44
C ASN A 58 14.65 -10.14 -5.90
N ARG A 59 15.59 -9.24 -6.20
CA ARG A 59 16.96 -9.31 -5.67
C ARG A 59 17.02 -9.24 -4.14
N ALA A 60 16.26 -8.33 -3.54
CA ALA A 60 16.18 -8.18 -2.09
C ALA A 60 15.61 -9.44 -1.43
N PHE A 61 14.51 -9.96 -1.97
CA PHE A 61 13.89 -11.19 -1.49
C PHE A 61 14.83 -12.39 -1.59
N ASP A 62 15.52 -12.56 -2.72
CA ASP A 62 16.45 -13.66 -2.92
C ASP A 62 17.64 -13.62 -1.97
N ALA A 63 18.16 -12.43 -1.69
CA ALA A 63 19.26 -12.20 -0.76
C ALA A 63 18.89 -12.25 0.73
N SER A 64 17.60 -12.40 1.07
CA SER A 64 17.10 -12.36 2.45
C SER A 64 16.71 -13.76 2.97
N ASP A 65 17.01 -14.08 4.21
CA ASP A 65 16.65 -15.38 4.80
C ASP A 65 15.16 -15.48 5.22
N ARG A 66 14.53 -14.34 5.46
CA ARG A 66 13.14 -14.23 5.95
C ARG A 66 12.47 -12.98 5.39
N LEU A 67 11.14 -13.00 5.33
CA LEU A 67 10.31 -11.83 5.05
C LEU A 67 9.73 -11.30 6.36
N VAL A 68 9.72 -9.99 6.54
CA VAL A 68 9.06 -9.35 7.68
C VAL A 68 8.08 -8.31 7.14
N CYS A 69 6.81 -8.48 7.48
CA CYS A 69 5.72 -7.57 7.16
C CYS A 69 5.41 -6.70 8.39
N GLU A 70 4.53 -5.71 8.28
CA GLU A 70 4.05 -4.92 9.43
C GLU A 70 3.47 -5.86 10.49
N VAL A 71 2.43 -6.59 10.13
CA VAL A 71 1.83 -7.68 10.92
C VAL A 71 2.06 -9.01 10.20
N ASP A 72 2.24 -10.09 10.95
CA ASP A 72 2.18 -11.44 10.36
C ASP A 72 0.80 -11.63 9.71
N PRO A 73 0.71 -11.86 8.38
CA PRO A 73 -0.57 -12.00 7.68
C PRO A 73 -1.48 -13.07 8.29
N LYS A 74 -0.92 -14.15 8.85
CA LYS A 74 -1.71 -15.21 9.51
C LYS A 74 -2.32 -14.72 10.81
N ALA A 75 -1.52 -14.03 11.64
CA ALA A 75 -2.00 -13.47 12.90
C ALA A 75 -3.07 -12.39 12.64
N LEU A 76 -2.91 -11.60 11.58
CA LEU A 76 -3.88 -10.59 11.19
C LEU A 76 -5.22 -11.22 10.78
N ASP A 77 -5.20 -12.25 9.94
CA ASP A 77 -6.42 -12.98 9.51
C ASP A 77 -7.19 -13.57 10.70
N GLU A 78 -6.48 -14.22 11.63
CA GLU A 78 -7.06 -14.74 12.88
C GLU A 78 -7.69 -13.64 13.75
N SER A 79 -7.13 -12.43 13.71
CA SER A 79 -7.55 -11.27 14.50
C SER A 79 -8.63 -10.39 13.82
N SER A 80 -8.95 -10.63 12.55
CA SER A 80 -9.86 -9.79 11.74
C SER A 80 -11.21 -9.52 12.41
N LYS A 81 -11.79 -10.53 13.07
CA LYS A 81 -13.02 -10.40 13.87
C LYS A 81 -12.85 -9.48 15.08
N GLY A 82 -11.67 -9.52 15.70
CA GLY A 82 -11.28 -8.62 16.78
C GLY A 82 -11.21 -7.18 16.30
N LEU A 83 -10.56 -6.95 15.15
CA LEU A 83 -10.44 -5.62 14.55
C LEU A 83 -11.81 -5.01 14.20
N LEU A 84 -12.71 -5.80 13.58
CA LEU A 84 -14.08 -5.37 13.30
C LEU A 84 -14.82 -4.96 14.57
N LYS A 85 -14.70 -5.76 15.63
CA LYS A 85 -15.37 -5.48 16.91
C LYS A 85 -14.88 -4.18 17.55
N VAL A 86 -13.58 -3.89 17.49
CA VAL A 86 -13.02 -2.66 18.08
C VAL A 86 -13.21 -1.44 17.15
N GLY A 87 -13.37 -1.67 15.85
CA GLY A 87 -13.75 -0.68 14.85
C GLY A 87 -15.18 -0.16 14.96
N GLU A 88 -16.03 -0.80 15.77
CA GLU A 88 -17.39 -0.36 16.05
C GLU A 88 -17.54 0.37 17.41
N TYR A 89 -18.34 1.43 17.43
CA TYR A 89 -18.93 1.99 18.64
C TYR A 89 -19.94 1.01 19.26
N PRO A 90 -20.16 1.01 20.59
CA PRO A 90 -21.21 0.20 21.20
C PRO A 90 -22.60 0.56 20.64
N LYS A 91 -23.62 -0.29 20.86
CA LYS A 91 -24.98 -0.07 20.33
C LYS A 91 -25.64 1.24 20.82
N SER A 92 -25.20 1.75 21.96
CA SER A 92 -25.68 3.00 22.56
C SER A 92 -25.09 4.26 21.91
N ASP A 93 -24.13 4.09 20.99
CA ASP A 93 -23.34 5.17 20.46
C ASP A 93 -23.16 5.03 18.93
N SER A 94 -22.71 6.10 18.28
CA SER A 94 -22.66 6.16 16.83
C SER A 94 -21.69 7.22 16.35
N LEU A 95 -21.18 7.03 15.14
CA LEU A 95 -20.27 7.92 14.44
C LEU A 95 -20.67 9.41 14.52
N LYS A 96 -21.96 9.74 14.41
CA LYS A 96 -22.46 11.13 14.43
C LYS A 96 -22.09 11.91 15.71
N ASN A 97 -21.79 11.21 16.80
CA ASN A 97 -21.44 11.81 18.08
C ASN A 97 -19.92 12.12 18.19
N HIS A 98 -19.11 11.63 17.25
CA HIS A 98 -17.65 11.62 17.31
C HIS A 98 -16.96 12.32 16.13
N VAL A 99 -17.74 12.91 15.23
CA VAL A 99 -17.23 13.67 14.08
C VAL A 99 -17.95 15.00 13.98
N ASP A 100 -17.35 15.95 13.28
CA ASP A 100 -18.04 17.19 12.92
C ASP A 100 -19.35 16.85 12.16
N PRO A 101 -20.48 17.53 12.47
CA PRO A 101 -21.74 17.30 11.76
C PRO A 101 -21.61 17.38 10.24
N ARG A 102 -20.72 18.24 9.72
CA ARG A 102 -20.44 18.36 8.28
C ARG A 102 -19.79 17.10 7.72
N THR A 103 -18.90 16.45 8.47
CA THR A 103 -18.28 15.17 8.10
C THR A 103 -19.33 14.07 8.05
N TYR A 104 -20.20 13.97 9.07
CA TYR A 104 -21.27 12.98 9.08
C TYR A 104 -22.24 13.15 7.90
N ASP A 105 -22.66 14.39 7.62
CA ASP A 105 -23.51 14.71 6.48
C ASP A 105 -22.85 14.40 5.14
N TYR A 106 -21.54 14.64 5.02
CA TYR A 106 -20.77 14.26 3.84
C TYR A 106 -20.77 12.74 3.63
N LEU A 107 -20.45 11.96 4.67
CA LEU A 107 -20.45 10.49 4.61
C LEU A 107 -21.83 9.93 4.25
N ARG A 108 -22.90 10.47 4.84
CA ARG A 108 -24.28 10.10 4.48
C ARG A 108 -24.57 10.29 3.00
N ARG A 109 -24.14 11.41 2.42
CA ARG A 109 -24.33 11.70 0.99
C ARG A 109 -23.46 10.78 0.13
N LEU A 110 -22.19 10.60 0.48
CA LEU A 110 -21.25 9.75 -0.25
C LEU A 110 -21.74 8.30 -0.29
N PHE A 111 -22.03 7.70 0.87
CA PHE A 111 -22.49 6.32 0.94
C PHE A 111 -23.85 6.11 0.28
N LYS A 112 -24.74 7.13 0.30
CA LYS A 112 -25.97 7.08 -0.48
C LYS A 112 -25.72 7.00 -1.99
N LEU A 113 -24.70 7.68 -2.52
CA LEU A 113 -24.32 7.57 -3.93
C LEU A 113 -23.74 6.19 -4.27
N MET A 114 -23.26 5.45 -3.27
CA MET A 114 -22.74 4.09 -3.39
C MET A 114 -23.79 3.01 -3.03
N ASP A 115 -25.07 3.38 -2.88
CA ASP A 115 -26.16 2.50 -2.43
C ASP A 115 -25.89 1.80 -1.08
N VAL A 116 -25.06 2.39 -0.22
CA VAL A 116 -24.77 1.92 1.13
C VAL A 116 -25.69 2.62 2.14
N PRO A 117 -26.60 1.90 2.83
CA PRO A 117 -27.50 2.51 3.79
C PRO A 117 -26.76 2.92 5.07
N GLU A 118 -27.23 4.00 5.71
CA GLU A 118 -26.63 4.56 6.94
C GLU A 118 -26.46 3.54 8.06
N THR A 119 -27.39 2.59 8.18
CA THR A 119 -27.33 1.51 9.18
C THR A 119 -26.09 0.62 9.06
N LYS A 120 -25.42 0.60 7.90
CA LYS A 120 -24.20 -0.18 7.66
C LYS A 120 -22.93 0.49 8.17
N PHE A 121 -22.91 1.81 8.30
CA PHE A 121 -21.70 2.55 8.69
C PHE A 121 -21.87 3.41 9.94
N ALA A 122 -23.10 3.67 10.40
CA ALA A 122 -23.38 4.57 11.51
C ALA A 122 -22.69 4.20 12.84
N ARG A 123 -22.27 2.95 13.01
CA ARG A 123 -21.54 2.49 14.19
C ARG A 123 -20.04 2.34 13.96
N TYR A 124 -19.51 2.56 12.77
CA TYR A 124 -18.08 2.46 12.55
C TYR A 124 -17.36 3.70 13.08
N ARG A 125 -16.18 3.47 13.68
CA ARG A 125 -15.25 4.52 14.04
C ARG A 125 -14.66 5.16 12.77
N PRO A 126 -14.30 6.45 12.79
CA PRO A 126 -13.79 7.12 11.59
C PRO A 126 -12.56 6.44 10.98
N TRP A 127 -11.57 6.06 11.79
CA TRP A 127 -10.39 5.31 11.32
C TRP A 127 -10.77 3.99 10.66
N PHE A 128 -11.79 3.28 11.17
CA PHE A 128 -12.20 2.00 10.60
C PHE A 128 -12.86 2.20 9.24
N LEU A 129 -13.67 3.25 9.09
CA LEU A 129 -14.18 3.68 7.79
C LEU A 129 -13.06 4.00 6.81
N SER A 130 -11.97 4.63 7.26
CA SER A 130 -10.84 4.94 6.40
C SER A 130 -10.21 3.67 5.82
N LEU A 131 -10.05 2.60 6.63
CA LEU A 131 -9.57 1.30 6.16
C LEU A 131 -10.55 0.65 5.17
N MET A 132 -11.85 0.67 5.47
CA MET A 132 -12.87 0.10 4.57
C MET A 132 -13.01 0.85 3.25
N LEU A 133 -12.64 2.13 3.21
CA LEU A 133 -12.65 2.96 2.01
C LEU A 133 -11.33 2.91 1.22
N GLN A 134 -10.26 2.35 1.80
CA GLN A 134 -9.01 2.07 1.09
C GLN A 134 -9.16 0.89 0.12
N GLU A 135 -10.13 0.00 0.36
CA GLU A 135 -10.43 -1.15 -0.49
C GLU A 135 -10.74 -0.73 -1.94
N PRO A 136 -9.93 -1.17 -2.91
CA PRO A 136 -9.99 -0.68 -4.29
C PRO A 136 -11.12 -1.38 -5.06
N ALA A 137 -12.37 -1.09 -4.73
CA ALA A 137 -13.49 -1.84 -5.27
C ALA A 137 -13.80 -1.58 -6.77
N LEU A 138 -13.13 -0.65 -7.48
CA LEU A 138 -13.71 -0.12 -8.73
C LEU A 138 -12.79 0.11 -9.95
N ASN A 139 -11.51 -0.28 -9.99
CA ASN A 139 -10.63 0.13 -11.12
C ASN A 139 -9.65 -0.93 -11.65
N GLY A 140 -9.93 -2.23 -11.53
CA GLY A 140 -9.04 -3.29 -12.05
C GLY A 140 -7.71 -3.43 -11.27
N ILE A 141 -7.69 -2.92 -10.04
CA ILE A 141 -6.63 -3.11 -9.06
C ILE A 141 -7.00 -4.36 -8.23
N SER A 142 -6.01 -5.16 -7.84
CA SER A 142 -6.22 -6.38 -7.07
C SER A 142 -5.22 -6.49 -5.92
N GLU A 143 -5.71 -6.82 -4.74
CA GLU A 143 -4.85 -7.14 -3.58
C GLU A 143 -3.99 -8.38 -3.82
N THR A 144 -4.47 -9.31 -4.64
CA THR A 144 -3.69 -10.50 -5.05
C THR A 144 -2.47 -10.16 -5.90
N LEU A 145 -2.44 -8.94 -6.43
CA LEU A 145 -1.34 -8.35 -7.18
C LEU A 145 -0.55 -7.35 -6.32
N GLY A 146 -0.87 -7.18 -5.04
CA GLY A 146 -0.09 -6.35 -4.12
C GLY A 146 1.34 -6.84 -3.96
N VAL A 147 2.23 -5.94 -3.60
CA VAL A 147 3.66 -6.26 -3.38
C VAL A 147 3.82 -7.21 -2.20
N GLU A 148 3.11 -6.96 -1.09
CA GLU A 148 3.09 -7.78 0.12
C GLU A 148 2.63 -9.20 -0.20
N GLU A 149 1.51 -9.33 -0.93
CA GLU A 149 0.92 -10.61 -1.25
C GLU A 149 1.80 -11.40 -2.22
N PHE A 150 2.39 -10.73 -3.21
CA PHE A 150 3.39 -11.33 -4.09
C PHE A 150 4.59 -11.90 -3.30
N LEU A 151 5.18 -11.09 -2.40
CA LEU A 151 6.34 -11.51 -1.61
C LEU A 151 5.97 -12.60 -0.59
N THR A 152 4.79 -12.52 0.01
CA THR A 152 4.29 -13.52 0.98
C THR A 152 4.05 -14.86 0.31
N ARG A 153 3.38 -14.91 -0.85
CA ARG A 153 3.22 -16.14 -1.64
C ARG A 153 4.57 -16.72 -2.04
N ARG A 154 5.52 -15.87 -2.46
CA ARG A 154 6.87 -16.31 -2.80
C ARG A 154 7.62 -16.86 -1.58
N ALA A 155 7.48 -16.24 -0.40
CA ALA A 155 8.04 -16.74 0.85
C ALA A 155 7.51 -18.13 1.18
N GLN A 156 6.20 -18.32 1.11
CA GLN A 156 5.55 -19.61 1.33
C GLN A 156 6.06 -20.67 0.34
N ALA A 157 6.11 -20.35 -0.95
CA ALA A 157 6.60 -21.26 -1.99
C ALA A 157 8.09 -21.65 -1.82
N ASN A 158 8.90 -20.79 -1.20
CA ASN A 158 10.32 -21.03 -0.94
C ASN A 158 10.61 -21.44 0.52
N SER A 159 9.57 -21.74 1.31
CA SER A 159 9.69 -22.06 2.74
C SER A 159 10.48 -21.02 3.56
N LYS A 160 10.47 -19.75 3.14
CA LYS A 160 11.06 -18.67 3.92
C LYS A 160 10.10 -18.26 5.04
N PRO A 161 10.57 -18.10 6.29
CA PRO A 161 9.73 -17.59 7.37
C PRO A 161 9.16 -16.20 7.01
N VAL A 162 7.88 -16.00 7.32
CA VAL A 162 7.20 -14.71 7.30
C VAL A 162 6.91 -14.32 8.74
N LEU A 163 7.27 -13.11 9.13
CA LEU A 163 7.11 -12.58 10.49
C LEU A 163 6.42 -11.20 10.44
N GLY A 164 5.82 -10.79 11.55
CA GLY A 164 5.39 -9.40 11.76
C GLY A 164 6.45 -8.59 12.50
N LEU A 165 6.58 -7.30 12.19
CA LEU A 165 7.26 -6.32 13.02
C LEU A 165 6.50 -6.07 14.32
N GLU A 166 5.18 -6.13 14.26
CA GLU A 166 4.27 -5.96 15.39
C GLU A 166 3.27 -7.11 15.49
N SER A 167 2.69 -7.29 16.67
CA SER A 167 1.55 -8.19 16.86
C SER A 167 0.27 -7.55 16.30
N ALA A 168 -0.72 -8.37 15.94
CA ALA A 168 -2.02 -7.89 15.50
C ALA A 168 -2.71 -6.98 16.54
N ARG A 169 -2.40 -7.18 17.83
CA ARG A 169 -2.88 -6.31 18.90
C ARG A 169 -2.21 -4.94 18.88
N GLU A 170 -0.89 -4.91 18.80
CA GLU A 170 -0.14 -3.64 18.72
C GLU A 170 -0.59 -2.81 17.51
N HIS A 171 -0.78 -3.48 16.36
CA HIS A 171 -1.33 -2.85 15.17
C HIS A 171 -2.71 -2.22 15.40
N ALA A 172 -3.63 -2.96 16.06
CA ALA A 172 -4.96 -2.45 16.38
C ALA A 172 -4.92 -1.31 17.43
N ASP A 173 -4.02 -1.40 18.41
CA ASP A 173 -3.89 -0.43 19.49
C ASP A 173 -3.46 0.97 18.96
N ILE A 174 -2.73 1.04 17.84
CA ILE A 174 -2.43 2.31 17.15
C ILE A 174 -3.72 3.04 16.79
N PHE A 175 -4.68 2.34 16.18
CA PHE A 175 -5.95 2.94 15.76
C PHE A 175 -6.86 3.26 16.94
N LEU A 176 -6.85 2.41 17.98
CA LEU A 176 -7.63 2.64 19.20
C LEU A 176 -7.09 3.80 20.04
N GLY A 177 -5.80 4.11 19.92
CA GLY A 177 -5.16 5.25 20.55
C GLY A 177 -5.48 6.59 19.89
N LEU A 178 -6.11 6.61 18.70
CA LEU A 178 -6.49 7.85 18.03
C LEU A 178 -7.63 8.54 18.78
N SER A 179 -7.45 9.84 19.06
CA SER A 179 -8.57 10.69 19.45
C SER A 179 -9.61 10.79 18.33
N ASP A 180 -10.85 11.12 18.67
CA ASP A 180 -11.93 11.37 17.69
C ASP A 180 -11.47 12.31 16.57
N ARG A 181 -10.76 13.39 16.92
CA ARG A 181 -10.22 14.35 15.96
C ARG A 181 -9.16 13.76 15.03
N GLN A 182 -8.25 12.91 15.54
CA GLN A 182 -7.21 12.27 14.73
C GLN A 182 -7.82 11.20 13.82
N SER A 183 -8.76 10.43 14.35
CA SER A 183 -9.53 9.42 13.62
C SER A 183 -10.35 10.06 12.48
N GLU A 184 -11.02 11.18 12.77
CA GLU A 184 -11.75 11.97 11.76
C GLU A 184 -10.79 12.56 10.72
N ALA A 185 -9.66 13.12 11.13
CA ALA A 185 -8.66 13.66 10.21
C ALA A 185 -8.12 12.58 9.26
N MET A 186 -7.81 11.39 9.78
CA MET A 186 -7.37 10.24 8.98
C MET A 186 -8.41 9.86 7.93
N LEU A 187 -9.70 9.82 8.30
CA LEU A 187 -10.78 9.57 7.35
C LEU A 187 -10.88 10.67 6.28
N LEU A 188 -10.78 11.94 6.67
CA LEU A 188 -10.92 13.06 5.74
C LEU A 188 -9.78 13.17 4.73
N ILE A 189 -8.58 12.72 5.08
CA ILE A 189 -7.43 12.66 4.15
C ILE A 189 -7.77 11.83 2.90
N MET A 190 -8.60 10.79 3.03
CA MET A 190 -9.04 9.96 1.91
C MET A 190 -9.83 10.74 0.85
N PHE A 191 -10.41 11.89 1.21
CA PHE A 191 -11.23 12.71 0.32
C PHE A 191 -10.53 13.97 -0.17
N ILE A 192 -9.28 14.20 0.22
CA ILE A 192 -8.48 15.30 -0.32
C ILE A 192 -7.99 14.86 -1.71
N PRO A 193 -8.40 15.53 -2.80
CA PRO A 193 -7.90 15.21 -4.12
C PRO A 193 -6.38 15.41 -4.15
N ALA A 194 -5.64 14.45 -4.71
CA ALA A 194 -4.32 14.74 -5.23
C ALA A 194 -4.45 15.82 -6.34
N GLU A 195 -3.40 16.62 -6.55
CA GLU A 195 -3.43 17.80 -7.41
C GLU A 195 -4.18 17.62 -8.74
N ARG A 196 -4.74 18.72 -9.27
CA ARG A 196 -5.55 18.71 -10.51
C ARG A 196 -4.79 18.03 -11.65
N GLY A 197 -5.23 16.82 -12.02
CA GLY A 197 -4.77 16.10 -13.21
C GLY A 197 -4.26 14.67 -12.96
N SER A 198 -4.03 14.23 -11.71
CA SER A 198 -3.35 12.95 -11.42
C SER A 198 -4.26 11.75 -11.10
N GLY A 199 -5.58 11.85 -11.30
CA GLY A 199 -6.50 10.80 -10.82
C GLY A 199 -6.64 10.81 -9.29
N SER A 200 -7.06 9.69 -8.68
CA SER A 200 -7.16 9.58 -7.21
C SER A 200 -5.78 9.66 -6.54
N ALA A 201 -5.73 10.02 -5.25
CA ALA A 201 -4.48 10.01 -4.48
C ALA A 201 -3.74 8.66 -4.53
N GLY A 202 -4.49 7.55 -4.62
CA GLY A 202 -3.93 6.22 -4.80
C GLY A 202 -3.19 6.03 -6.14
N ASN A 203 -3.67 6.62 -7.24
CA ASN A 203 -2.96 6.54 -8.53
C ASN A 203 -1.66 7.34 -8.48
N ALA A 204 -1.67 8.53 -7.90
CA ALA A 204 -0.45 9.35 -7.76
C ALA A 204 0.61 8.65 -6.87
N LEU A 205 0.18 7.99 -5.79
CA LEU A 205 1.06 7.18 -4.96
C LEU A 205 1.62 5.99 -5.74
N ALA A 206 0.78 5.27 -6.48
CA ALA A 206 1.19 4.17 -7.33
C ALA A 206 2.12 4.62 -8.46
N ASP A 207 1.99 5.84 -8.97
CA ASP A 207 2.88 6.43 -9.97
C ASP A 207 4.23 6.90 -9.39
N ALA A 208 4.27 7.23 -8.11
CA ALA A 208 5.48 7.64 -7.41
C ALA A 208 6.30 6.45 -6.88
N TRP A 209 5.64 5.33 -6.57
CA TRP A 209 6.22 4.10 -6.02
C TRP A 209 7.16 3.34 -6.99
#